data_AF-A0A0W1R9P5-F1
#
_entry.id   AF-A0A0W1R9P5-F1
#
_cell.length_a   1.000
_cell.length_b   1.000
_cell.length_c   1.000
_cell.angle_alpha   90.00
_cell.angle_beta   90.00
_cell.angle_gamma   90.00
#
_symmetry.space_group_name_H-M   'P 1'
#
loop_
_entity.id
_entity.type
_entity.pdbx_description
1 polymer ?
#
loop_
_entity_poly.entity_id
_entity_poly.type
_entity_poly.pdbx_seq_one_letter_code
_entity_poly.pdbx_strand_id
1 'polypeptide(L)' 'MGFEWVAYFECSACGTAERADVIEYDCFGYAVCPACGHETGPLASANSNTSVNVGVDGDSRTAP' A
#
# COMPACT_ATOMS: atom_id res chain seq x y z
N MET A 1 -9.94 -0.55 -39.27
CA MET A 1 -8.72 -0.52 -38.43
C MET A 1 -9.17 -0.44 -36.98
N GLY A 2 -9.00 -1.50 -36.20
CA GLY A 2 -9.27 -1.48 -34.76
C GLY A 2 -7.98 -1.11 -34.03
N PHE A 3 -8.04 -0.09 -33.17
CA PHE A 3 -6.98 0.18 -32.21
C PHE A 3 -7.29 -0.63 -30.95
N GLU A 4 -6.29 -1.30 -30.39
CA GLU A 4 -6.40 -1.95 -29.09
C GLU A 4 -5.89 -0.99 -28.03
N TRP A 5 -6.80 -0.48 -27.18
CA TRP A 5 -6.41 0.35 -26.03
C TRP A 5 -5.98 -0.59 -24.90
N VAL A 6 -4.68 -0.63 -24.64
CA VAL A 6 -4.11 -1.40 -23.52
C VAL A 6 -3.93 -0.46 -22.35
N ALA A 7 -4.60 -0.76 -21.23
CA ALA A 7 -4.38 -0.06 -19.97
C ALA A 7 -3.17 -0.66 -19.24
N TYR A 8 -2.38 0.20 -18.63
CA TYR A 8 -1.24 -0.19 -17.79
C TYR A 8 -1.49 0.27 -16.36
N PHE A 9 -1.09 -0.57 -15.43
CA PHE A 9 -1.07 -0.31 -14.01
C PHE A 9 0.37 0.00 -13.58
N GLU A 10 0.55 1.06 -12.80
CA GLU A 10 1.84 1.43 -12.21
C GLU A 10 1.73 1.38 -10.68
N CYS A 11 2.60 0.59 -10.05
CA CYS A 11 2.65 0.48 -8.60
C CYS A 11 3.39 1.66 -7.97
N SER A 12 2.74 2.41 -7.10
CA SER A 12 3.34 3.53 -6.36
C SER A 12 4.38 3.12 -5.31
N ALA A 13 4.39 1.85 -4.88
CA ALA A 13 5.31 1.37 -3.85
C ALA A 13 6.66 0.91 -4.41
N CYS A 14 6.65 0.11 -5.50
CA CYS A 14 7.86 -0.45 -6.09
C CYS A 14 8.20 0.12 -7.48
N GLY A 15 7.30 0.90 -8.09
CA GLY A 15 7.49 1.48 -9.42
C GLY A 15 7.28 0.49 -10.58
N THR A 16 6.80 -0.72 -10.30
CA THR A 16 6.53 -1.73 -11.36
C THR A 16 5.35 -1.29 -12.21
N ALA A 17 5.53 -1.30 -13.53
CA ALA A 17 4.47 -1.07 -14.50
C ALA A 17 4.14 -2.38 -15.24
N GLU A 18 2.89 -2.82 -15.16
CA GLU A 18 2.40 -4.05 -15.79
C GLU A 18 1.06 -3.80 -16.48
N ARG A 19 0.65 -4.71 -17.38
CA ARG A 19 -0.64 -4.57 -18.05
C ARG A 19 -1.79 -4.78 -17.08
N ALA A 20 -2.84 -3.98 -17.20
CA ALA A 20 -4.01 -4.08 -16.33
C ALA A 20 -4.74 -5.43 -16.42
N ASP A 21 -4.56 -6.20 -17.50
CA ASP A 21 -5.18 -7.52 -17.67
C ASP A 21 -4.55 -8.64 -16.82
N VAL A 22 -3.30 -8.45 -16.36
CA VAL A 22 -2.60 -9.42 -15.49
C VAL A 22 -2.61 -9.00 -14.01
N ILE A 23 -3.26 -7.89 -13.68
CA ILE A 23 -3.36 -7.40 -12.31
C ILE A 23 -4.48 -8.13 -11.59
N GLU A 24 -4.11 -8.78 -10.49
CA GLU A 24 -5.09 -9.38 -9.58
C GLU A 24 -5.77 -8.30 -8.74
N TYR A 25 -7.01 -8.56 -8.34
CA TYR A 25 -7.78 -7.66 -7.48
C TYR A 25 -8.14 -8.39 -6.17
N ASP A 26 -8.07 -7.67 -5.05
CA ASP A 26 -8.44 -8.21 -3.76
C ASP A 26 -9.98 -8.36 -3.62
N CYS A 27 -10.44 -8.93 -2.50
CA CYS A 27 -11.85 -9.10 -2.18
C CYS A 27 -12.66 -7.79 -2.14
N PHE A 28 -12.00 -6.65 -1.92
CA PHE A 28 -12.60 -5.31 -1.95
C PHE A 28 -12.51 -4.63 -3.33
N GLY A 29 -11.84 -5.25 -4.31
CA GLY A 29 -11.70 -4.75 -5.67
C GLY A 29 -10.54 -3.79 -5.88
N TYR A 30 -9.55 -3.75 -4.98
CA TYR A 30 -8.32 -2.99 -5.15
C TYR A 30 -7.28 -3.81 -5.92
N ALA A 31 -6.58 -3.13 -6.83
CA ALA A 31 -5.49 -3.72 -7.60
C ALA A 31 -4.33 -4.12 -6.67
N VAL A 32 -3.88 -5.37 -6.81
CA VAL A 32 -2.76 -5.95 -6.06
C VAL A 32 -1.56 -6.05 -6.99
N CYS A 33 -0.45 -5.41 -6.61
CA CYS A 33 0.76 -5.45 -7.40
C CYS A 33 1.34 -6.88 -7.43
N PRO A 34 1.58 -7.48 -8.62
CA PRO A 34 2.11 -8.85 -8.71
C PRO A 34 3.58 -8.95 -8.29
N ALA A 35 4.33 -7.84 -8.28
CA ALA A 35 5.74 -7.84 -7.94
C ALA A 35 6.01 -7.77 -6.42
N CYS A 36 5.26 -6.93 -5.70
CA CYS A 36 5.48 -6.68 -4.28
C CYS A 36 4.29 -7.02 -3.38
N GLY A 37 3.13 -7.35 -3.95
CA GLY A 37 1.89 -7.63 -3.21
C GLY A 37 1.21 -6.37 -2.66
N HIS A 38 1.66 -5.17 -3.05
CA HIS A 38 1.06 -3.93 -2.55
C HIS A 38 -0.31 -3.67 -3.19
N GLU A 39 -1.33 -3.51 -2.36
CA GLU A 39 -2.67 -3.12 -2.76
C GLU A 39 -2.70 -1.60 -2.99
N THR A 40 -3.26 -1.08 -4.08
CA THR A 40 -3.34 0.38 -4.33
C THR A 40 -4.68 0.99 -3.92
N GLY A 41 -5.22 0.56 -2.78
CA GLY A 41 -6.43 1.12 -2.19
C GLY A 41 -6.18 2.37 -1.33
N PRO A 42 -7.22 3.10 -0.90
CA PRO A 42 -7.08 4.16 0.11
C PRO A 42 -6.48 3.65 1.43
N LEU A 43 -6.61 2.35 1.71
CA LEU A 43 -5.99 1.67 2.85
C LEU A 43 -4.48 1.48 2.68
N ALA A 44 -3.96 1.49 1.45
CA ALA A 44 -2.54 1.36 1.14
C ALA A 44 -1.72 2.53 1.71
N SER A 45 -2.29 3.73 1.62
CA SER A 45 -1.68 4.94 2.19
C SER A 45 -1.64 4.91 3.71
N ALA A 46 -2.53 4.15 4.36
CA ALA A 46 -2.60 4.08 5.81
C ALA A 46 -1.48 3.23 6.43
N ASN A 47 -0.85 2.34 5.65
CA ASN A 47 0.22 1.48 6.16
C ASN A 47 1.62 2.13 6.11
N SER A 48 1.73 3.36 5.61
CA SER A 48 3.00 4.06 5.48
C SER A 48 3.41 4.89 6.70
N ASN A 49 2.58 4.98 7.75
CA ASN A 49 2.98 5.72 8.95
C ASN A 49 2.16 5.37 10.19
N THR A 50 2.59 4.36 10.94
CA THR A 50 2.27 4.28 12.37
C THR A 50 3.50 3.79 13.13
N SER A 51 4.53 4.63 13.14
CA SER A 51 5.38 4.71 14.34
C SER A 51 4.55 5.38 15.44
N VAL A 52 3.71 4.60 16.12
CA VAL A 52 3.22 4.96 17.45
C VAL A 52 4.44 5.01 18.36
N ASN A 53 4.95 6.23 18.59
CA ASN A 53 5.74 6.47 19.78
C ASN A 53 4.78 6.36 20.97
N VAL A 54 4.59 5.14 21.49
CA VAL A 54 4.00 5.00 22.82
C VAL A 54 5.09 5.46 23.79
N GLY A 55 5.08 6.76 24.11
CA GLY A 55 5.86 7.32 25.20
C GLY A 55 5.41 6.67 26.50
N VAL A 56 6.18 5.67 26.96
CA VAL A 56 6.13 5.19 28.34
C VAL A 56 7.26 5.90 29.07
N ASP A 57 6.98 7.11 29.52
CA ASP A 57 7.66 7.74 30.65
C ASP A 57 6.78 7.40 31.86
N GLY A 58 7.05 6.34 32.61
CA GLY A 58 8.28 6.19 33.37
C GLY A 58 8.02 6.75 34.76
N ASP A 59 7.46 5.89 35.62
CA ASP A 59 7.28 6.02 37.07
C ASP A 59 8.20 7.08 37.70
N SER A 60 7.66 8.26 38.04
CA SER A 60 8.35 9.23 38.90
C SER A 60 7.93 9.02 40.34
N ARG A 61 8.31 7.88 40.92
CA ARG A 61 8.55 7.78 42.36
C ARG A 61 9.94 8.36 42.65
N THR A 62 9.99 9.65 42.96
CA THR A 62 11.10 10.19 43.74
C THR A 62 10.56 11.07 44.86
N ALA A 63 10.83 10.58 46.08
CA ALA A 63 10.60 11.17 47.41
C ALA A 63 11.46 12.45 47.61
N PRO A 64 11.53 13.13 48.78
CA PRO A 64 11.20 12.75 50.16
C PRO A 64 9.91 13.34 50.75
#